data_AF-A0A7H0JZ68-F1
#
_entry.id   AF-A0A7H0JZ68-F1
#
_cell.length_a   1.000
_cell.length_b   1.000
_cell.length_c   1.000
_cell.angle_alpha   90.00
_cell.angle_beta   90.00
_cell.angle_gamma   90.00
#
_symmetry.space_group_name_H-M   'P 1'
#
loop_
_entity.id
_entity.type
_entity.pdbx_description
1 polymer ?
#
loop_
_entity_poly.entity_id
_entity_poly.type
_entity_poly.pdbx_seq_one_letter_code
_entity_poly.pdbx_strand_id
1 'polypeptide(L)'
;MTTLDRLAELLDVSAYTVADAGMIPRAIALAAADELGVPYEDAWTAEDIADAIFDNFAQYDVGAGIESRLRTLLAIIDDHFADQRTRERKARTSTFERLTAGGFTPATTKLEAVNRISALTHSGPETLGPGSKERKSVLVNLATKLDAAPVEATKIELGRWIAEQLGGEWDRRHFSSGYTITLTGLNNLLHLATQHFSGPHPSALLEANALVAGAAEAFKRGDVEWDQAPFDGRTCVEEMFAAEYRNRNQTEWFAWYAEFKVLPYYAAKFKGGPVTIGNTEFDYQGTRTWDLKVHSFDSKADRTPLNDQYSIDLAATDGGVGFIVVNTVPDFTGEADFYRWHMEKRGKDATNRKPNSRKLKVAHTITSIEAYYFDDTEAIERAIEQGAIKVFNQGRQQDGSPRKPKYEMDMARAREHGSLLTALP
;
A
#
# COMPACT_ATOMS: atom_id res chain seq x y z
N MET A 1 18.90 -28.36 -19.00
CA MET A 1 19.63 -27.19 -18.50
C MET A 1 20.90 -27.70 -17.85
N THR A 2 22.06 -27.21 -18.28
CA THR A 2 23.35 -27.65 -17.73
C THR A 2 23.61 -26.97 -16.38
N THR A 3 24.56 -27.50 -15.58
CA THR A 3 25.02 -26.86 -14.33
C THR A 3 25.49 -25.42 -14.59
N LEU A 4 26.12 -25.21 -15.74
CA LEU A 4 26.60 -23.91 -16.19
C LEU A 4 25.46 -22.94 -16.53
N ASP A 5 24.42 -23.41 -17.21
CA ASP A 5 23.23 -22.58 -17.50
C ASP A 5 22.52 -22.15 -16.21
N ARG A 6 22.48 -23.05 -15.21
CA ARG A 6 21.88 -22.73 -13.91
C ARG A 6 22.68 -21.68 -13.15
N LEU A 7 24.00 -21.79 -13.15
CA LEU A 7 24.89 -20.78 -12.58
C LEU A 7 24.73 -19.44 -13.28
N ALA A 8 24.67 -19.42 -14.61
CA ALA A 8 24.46 -18.19 -15.38
C ALA A 8 23.11 -17.52 -15.05
N GLU A 9 22.05 -18.31 -14.90
CA GLU A 9 20.73 -17.82 -14.47
C GLU A 9 20.76 -17.23 -13.05
N LEU A 10 21.39 -17.92 -12.10
CA LEU A 10 21.47 -17.47 -10.70
C LEU A 10 22.34 -16.22 -10.52
N LEU A 11 23.38 -16.07 -11.35
CA LEU A 11 24.36 -14.98 -11.29
C LEU A 11 24.05 -13.85 -12.30
N ASP A 12 22.91 -13.90 -12.98
CA ASP A 12 22.48 -12.94 -14.01
C ASP A 12 23.52 -12.70 -15.13
N VAL A 13 24.20 -13.77 -15.56
CA VAL A 13 25.21 -13.71 -16.62
C VAL A 13 24.56 -14.00 -17.96
N SER A 14 24.21 -12.93 -18.69
CA SER A 14 23.47 -13.00 -19.96
C SER A 14 24.25 -13.56 -21.15
N ALA A 15 25.59 -13.57 -21.07
CA ALA A 15 26.46 -14.13 -22.10
C ALA A 15 27.81 -14.50 -21.50
N TYR A 16 28.30 -15.68 -21.85
CA TYR A 16 29.65 -16.13 -21.51
C TYR A 16 30.26 -16.85 -22.71
N THR A 17 31.54 -16.61 -22.96
CA THR A 17 32.30 -17.34 -23.97
C THR A 17 32.89 -18.58 -23.31
N VAL A 18 32.60 -19.77 -23.86
CA VAL A 18 33.31 -21.01 -23.50
C VAL A 18 34.63 -21.00 -24.28
N ALA A 19 35.50 -20.04 -23.97
CA ALA A 19 36.72 -19.83 -24.74
C ALA A 19 37.70 -21.01 -24.62
N ASP A 20 37.60 -21.78 -23.53
CA ASP A 20 38.43 -22.94 -23.28
C ASP A 20 37.59 -24.13 -22.81
N ALA A 21 37.69 -25.23 -23.56
CA ALA A 21 37.02 -26.48 -23.20
C ALA A 21 37.61 -27.04 -21.90
N GLY A 22 36.83 -26.99 -20.80
CA GLY A 22 37.22 -27.59 -19.52
C GLY A 22 37.44 -26.61 -18.37
N MET A 23 37.17 -25.32 -18.54
CA MET A 23 37.27 -24.31 -17.46
C MET A 23 35.92 -23.67 -17.14
N ILE A 24 35.80 -23.12 -15.92
CA ILE A 24 34.65 -22.28 -15.55
C ILE A 24 34.80 -20.98 -16.34
N PRO A 25 33.79 -20.52 -17.10
CA PRO A 25 33.90 -19.27 -17.84
C PRO A 25 34.22 -18.10 -16.91
N ARG A 26 35.15 -17.24 -17.31
CA ARG A 26 35.62 -16.11 -16.47
C ARG A 26 34.47 -15.22 -15.99
N ALA A 27 33.47 -14.98 -16.84
CA ALA A 27 32.29 -14.19 -16.48
C ALA A 27 31.50 -14.81 -15.30
N ILE A 28 31.41 -16.14 -15.25
CA ILE A 28 30.76 -16.87 -14.16
C ILE A 28 31.62 -16.82 -12.89
N ALA A 29 32.94 -17.00 -13.01
CA ALA A 29 33.86 -16.91 -11.88
C ALA A 29 33.86 -15.52 -11.24
N LEU A 30 33.89 -14.46 -12.05
CA LEU A 30 33.80 -13.06 -11.58
C LEU A 30 32.47 -12.78 -10.89
N ALA A 31 31.35 -13.14 -11.53
CA ALA A 31 30.02 -12.89 -10.96
C ALA A 31 29.83 -13.66 -9.63
N ALA A 32 30.33 -14.89 -9.55
CA ALA A 32 30.31 -15.67 -8.31
C ALA A 32 31.20 -15.04 -7.22
N ALA A 33 32.40 -14.57 -7.56
CA ALA A 33 33.29 -13.90 -6.60
C ALA A 33 32.68 -12.59 -6.07
N ASP A 34 32.10 -11.78 -6.95
CA ASP A 34 31.39 -10.55 -6.60
C ASP A 34 30.21 -10.84 -5.66
N GLU A 35 29.37 -11.84 -5.99
CA GLU A 35 28.21 -12.21 -5.18
C GLU A 35 28.62 -12.75 -3.80
N LEU A 36 29.67 -13.58 -3.76
CA LEU A 36 30.16 -14.19 -2.52
C LEU A 36 31.07 -13.25 -1.70
N GLY A 37 31.41 -12.06 -2.23
CA GLY A 37 32.33 -11.11 -1.60
C GLY A 37 33.77 -11.62 -1.49
N VAL A 38 34.18 -12.50 -2.40
CA VAL A 38 35.55 -13.05 -2.45
C VAL A 38 36.44 -12.09 -3.26
N PRO A 39 37.52 -11.56 -2.68
CA PRO A 39 38.40 -10.63 -3.40
C PRO A 39 39.18 -11.37 -4.51
N TYR A 40 39.40 -10.66 -5.62
CA TYR A 40 40.24 -11.10 -6.73
C TYR A 40 41.04 -9.92 -7.31
N GLU A 41 42.11 -10.21 -8.04
CA GLU A 41 42.87 -9.20 -8.78
C GLU A 41 42.52 -9.21 -10.27
N ASP A 42 42.58 -8.05 -10.93
CA ASP A 42 42.23 -7.92 -12.35
C ASP A 42 43.04 -8.85 -13.27
N ALA A 43 44.27 -9.18 -12.87
CA ALA A 43 45.19 -10.05 -13.60
C ALA A 43 44.90 -11.55 -13.44
N TRP A 44 44.03 -11.95 -12.49
CA TRP A 44 43.74 -13.35 -12.22
C TRP A 44 42.97 -14.02 -13.36
N THR A 45 43.33 -15.28 -13.61
CA THR A 45 42.63 -16.14 -14.56
C THR A 45 41.30 -16.62 -13.98
N ALA A 46 40.46 -17.23 -14.82
CA ALA A 46 39.20 -17.81 -14.34
C ALA A 46 39.42 -18.94 -13.33
N GLU A 47 40.52 -19.68 -13.45
CA GLU A 47 40.89 -20.73 -12.50
C GLU A 47 41.36 -20.14 -11.18
N ASP A 48 42.22 -19.12 -11.19
CA ASP A 48 42.69 -18.44 -9.97
C ASP A 48 41.51 -17.89 -9.15
N ILE A 49 40.52 -17.28 -9.82
CA ILE A 49 39.31 -16.75 -9.17
C ILE A 49 38.46 -17.89 -8.60
N ALA A 50 38.27 -18.97 -9.35
CA ALA A 50 37.50 -20.12 -8.89
C ALA A 50 38.15 -20.81 -7.69
N ASP A 51 39.47 -20.99 -7.71
CA ASP A 51 40.23 -21.56 -6.60
C ASP A 51 40.15 -20.65 -5.36
N ALA A 52 40.24 -19.33 -5.52
CA ALA A 52 40.03 -18.39 -4.42
C ALA A 52 38.63 -18.50 -3.79
N ILE A 53 37.58 -18.71 -4.60
CA ILE A 53 36.25 -18.99 -4.08
C ILE A 53 36.27 -20.31 -3.29
N PHE A 54 36.78 -21.39 -3.86
CA PHE A 54 36.79 -22.68 -3.17
C PHE A 54 37.60 -22.67 -1.87
N ASP A 55 38.71 -21.93 -1.81
CA ASP A 55 39.50 -21.76 -0.59
C ASP A 55 38.72 -20.99 0.50
N ASN A 56 37.91 -20.00 0.13
CA ASN A 56 37.04 -19.27 1.06
C ASN A 56 35.84 -20.10 1.54
N PHE A 57 35.50 -21.16 0.81
CA PHE A 57 34.40 -22.07 1.10
C PHE A 57 34.91 -23.52 1.24
N ALA A 58 36.05 -23.69 1.93
CA ALA A 58 36.75 -24.97 2.06
C ALA A 58 35.94 -26.11 2.74
N GLN A 59 34.77 -25.80 3.29
CA GLN A 59 33.83 -26.80 3.79
C GLN A 59 33.16 -27.64 2.69
N TYR A 60 33.19 -27.18 1.43
CA TYR A 60 32.65 -27.93 0.31
C TYR A 60 33.73 -28.83 -0.32
N ASP A 61 33.37 -30.08 -0.62
CA ASP A 61 34.27 -31.02 -1.30
C ASP A 61 34.35 -30.68 -2.79
N VAL A 62 35.54 -30.27 -3.23
CA VAL A 62 35.81 -29.92 -4.62
C VAL A 62 36.36 -31.15 -5.34
N GLY A 63 35.48 -31.91 -5.97
CA GLY A 63 35.88 -33.08 -6.74
C GLY A 63 36.71 -32.74 -7.99
N ALA A 64 37.40 -33.75 -8.52
CA ALA A 64 38.26 -33.60 -9.68
C ALA A 64 37.46 -33.37 -10.99
N GLY A 65 37.87 -32.37 -11.76
CA GLY A 65 37.30 -32.07 -13.08
C GLY A 65 36.21 -30.99 -13.08
N ILE A 66 35.97 -30.43 -14.27
CA ILE A 66 35.15 -29.22 -14.45
C ILE A 66 33.71 -29.37 -13.99
N GLU A 67 33.06 -30.50 -14.28
CA GLU A 67 31.67 -30.73 -13.91
C GLU A 67 31.50 -30.80 -12.39
N SER A 68 32.48 -31.39 -11.69
CA SER A 68 32.46 -31.43 -10.22
C SER A 68 32.66 -30.04 -9.64
N ARG A 69 33.60 -29.26 -10.17
CA ARG A 69 33.85 -27.87 -9.76
C ARG A 69 32.63 -26.97 -9.99
N LEU A 70 31.95 -27.10 -11.14
CA LEU A 70 30.71 -26.36 -11.42
C LEU A 70 29.58 -26.72 -10.44
N ARG A 71 29.44 -28.00 -10.07
CA ARG A 71 28.44 -28.42 -9.08
C ARG A 71 28.76 -27.89 -7.69
N THR A 72 30.03 -27.90 -7.30
CA THR A 72 30.46 -27.34 -6.02
C THR A 72 30.21 -25.83 -5.98
N LEU A 73 30.53 -25.11 -7.06
CA LEU A 73 30.25 -23.68 -7.15
C LEU A 73 28.75 -23.38 -7.09
N LEU A 74 27.91 -24.18 -7.77
CA LEU A 74 26.46 -24.05 -7.72
C LEU A 74 25.92 -24.25 -6.30
N ALA A 75 26.42 -25.25 -5.57
CA ALA A 75 26.01 -25.51 -4.19
C ALA A 75 26.36 -24.33 -3.26
N ILE A 76 27.55 -23.76 -3.40
CA ILE A 76 27.98 -22.57 -2.65
C ILE A 76 27.03 -21.39 -2.91
N ILE A 77 26.71 -21.12 -4.18
CA ILE A 77 25.83 -20.01 -4.57
C ILE A 77 24.38 -20.23 -4.08
N ASP A 78 23.84 -21.44 -4.21
CA ASP A 78 22.49 -21.74 -3.74
C ASP A 78 22.36 -21.58 -2.21
N ASP A 79 23.35 -22.05 -1.45
CA ASP A 79 23.38 -21.88 0.00
C ASP A 79 23.56 -20.41 0.40
N HIS A 80 24.38 -19.65 -0.33
CA HIS A 80 24.52 -18.22 -0.14
C HIS A 80 23.19 -17.49 -0.30
N PHE A 81 22.45 -17.74 -1.40
CA PHE A 81 21.13 -17.16 -1.61
C PHE A 81 20.08 -17.67 -0.62
N ALA A 82 20.18 -18.90 -0.13
CA ALA A 82 19.30 -19.41 0.92
C ALA A 82 19.55 -18.71 2.28
N ASP A 83 20.81 -18.47 2.64
CA ASP A 83 21.18 -17.72 3.84
C ASP A 83 20.81 -16.24 3.70
N GLN A 84 21.03 -15.61 2.53
CA GLN A 84 20.54 -14.25 2.26
C GLN A 84 19.02 -14.15 2.45
N ARG A 85 18.22 -15.04 1.85
CA ARG A 85 16.75 -15.05 2.03
C ARG A 85 16.33 -15.25 3.50
N THR A 86 17.09 -16.06 4.24
CA THR A 86 16.84 -16.31 5.67
C THR A 86 17.20 -15.09 6.52
N ARG A 87 18.32 -14.43 6.22
CA ARG A 87 18.74 -13.16 6.83
C ARG A 87 17.82 -12.01 6.48
N GLU A 88 17.34 -11.90 5.24
CA GLU A 88 16.32 -10.95 4.81
C GLU A 88 15.00 -11.15 5.55
N ARG A 89 14.57 -12.40 5.74
CA ARG A 89 13.37 -12.74 6.52
C ARG A 89 13.53 -12.41 8.01
N LYS A 90 14.72 -12.65 8.60
CA LYS A 90 15.01 -12.36 10.01
C LYS A 90 15.30 -10.88 10.27
N ALA A 91 15.90 -10.18 9.30
CA ALA A 91 16.08 -8.74 9.26
C ALA A 91 14.72 -8.05 9.10
N ARG A 92 13.83 -8.53 8.22
CA ARG A 92 12.43 -8.07 8.14
C ARG A 92 11.72 -8.11 9.50
N THR A 93 11.95 -9.15 10.31
CA THR A 93 11.37 -9.26 11.67
C THR A 93 12.05 -8.35 12.70
N SER A 94 13.38 -8.18 12.69
CA SER A 94 14.11 -7.33 13.67
C SER A 94 14.24 -5.84 13.29
N THR A 95 13.88 -5.51 12.05
CA THR A 95 13.83 -4.13 11.52
C THR A 95 12.44 -3.53 11.71
N PHE A 96 11.40 -4.35 11.83
CA PHE A 96 10.03 -3.93 12.17
C PHE A 96 9.96 -3.28 13.57
N GLU A 97 10.75 -3.75 14.54
CA GLU A 97 10.80 -3.19 15.91
C GLU A 97 11.62 -1.88 16.03
N ARG A 98 12.35 -1.45 15.00
CA ARG A 98 13.26 -0.28 15.07
C ARG A 98 12.83 0.92 14.23
N LEU A 99 11.71 0.84 13.51
CA LEU A 99 11.27 1.86 12.54
C LEU A 99 10.12 2.75 13.01
N THR A 100 9.77 2.73 14.31
CA THR A 100 8.75 3.59 14.93
C THR A 100 9.19 5.05 15.14
N ALA A 101 10.08 5.59 14.29
CA ALA A 101 10.45 7.00 14.32
C ALA A 101 10.64 7.59 12.90
N GLY A 102 9.55 8.06 12.27
CA GLY A 102 9.62 9.13 11.26
C GLY A 102 9.31 8.83 9.78
N GLY A 103 8.59 7.76 9.42
CA GLY A 103 7.70 7.75 8.24
C GLY A 103 8.28 7.99 6.82
N PHE A 104 9.53 7.61 6.51
CA PHE A 104 10.05 7.59 5.14
C PHE A 104 10.48 6.18 4.71
N THR A 105 9.87 5.66 3.64
CA THR A 105 10.25 4.37 3.04
C THR A 105 11.28 4.60 1.92
N PRO A 106 12.57 4.23 2.09
CA PRO A 106 13.57 4.33 1.02
C PRO A 106 13.25 3.37 -0.12
N ALA A 107 13.58 3.76 -1.35
CA ALA A 107 13.44 2.90 -2.50
C ALA A 107 14.45 1.75 -2.46
N THR A 108 13.99 0.56 -2.83
CA THR A 108 14.77 -0.69 -2.83
C THR A 108 15.65 -0.83 -4.06
N THR A 109 15.30 -0.12 -5.15
CA THR A 109 16.07 -0.10 -6.39
C THR A 109 16.26 1.32 -6.91
N LYS A 110 17.29 1.54 -7.75
CA LYS A 110 17.50 2.84 -8.40
C LYS A 110 16.34 3.23 -9.31
N LEU A 111 15.74 2.27 -10.01
CA LEU A 111 14.60 2.52 -10.90
C LEU A 111 13.38 2.98 -10.09
N GLU A 112 13.12 2.34 -8.94
CA GLU A 112 12.07 2.76 -8.02
C GLU A 112 12.34 4.18 -7.48
N ALA A 113 13.58 4.46 -7.05
CA ALA A 113 13.96 5.78 -6.55
C ALA A 113 13.75 6.88 -7.60
N VAL A 114 14.20 6.63 -8.84
CA VAL A 114 14.04 7.54 -9.97
C VAL A 114 12.57 7.78 -10.29
N ASN A 115 11.74 6.74 -10.36
CA ASN A 115 10.31 6.90 -10.67
C ASN A 115 9.55 7.64 -9.58
N ARG A 116 9.90 7.42 -8.31
CA ARG A 116 9.31 8.15 -7.19
C ARG A 116 9.71 9.63 -7.21
N ILE A 117 10.97 9.95 -7.55
CA ILE A 117 11.40 11.35 -7.75
C ILE A 117 10.64 11.99 -8.92
N SER A 118 10.53 11.31 -10.06
CA SER A 118 9.80 11.84 -11.22
C SER A 118 8.31 12.03 -10.98
N ALA A 119 7.72 11.24 -10.08
CA ALA A 119 6.33 11.41 -9.64
C ALA A 119 6.16 12.72 -8.85
N LEU A 120 7.10 13.05 -7.96
CA LEU A 120 7.11 14.31 -7.19
C LEU A 120 7.20 15.54 -8.10
N THR A 121 7.83 15.42 -9.27
CA THR A 121 8.02 16.53 -10.22
C THR A 121 7.01 16.54 -11.36
N HIS A 122 6.06 15.58 -11.38
CA HIS A 122 5.10 15.35 -12.48
C HIS A 122 5.77 15.24 -13.87
N SER A 123 6.96 14.65 -13.93
CA SER A 123 7.76 14.59 -15.17
C SER A 123 7.54 13.30 -15.98
N GLY A 124 6.64 12.43 -15.52
CA GLY A 124 6.33 11.14 -16.15
C GLY A 124 7.31 10.01 -15.77
N PRO A 125 7.00 8.75 -16.13
CA PRO A 125 7.87 7.61 -15.85
C PRO A 125 9.23 7.76 -16.52
N GLU A 126 10.31 7.44 -15.80
CA GLU A 126 11.68 7.53 -16.28
C GLU A 126 12.30 6.15 -16.42
N THR A 127 13.27 6.02 -17.34
CA THR A 127 14.02 4.78 -17.55
C THR A 127 15.46 4.97 -17.10
N LEU A 128 16.10 3.89 -16.64
CA LEU A 128 17.54 3.92 -16.42
C LEU A 128 18.28 4.03 -17.77
N GLY A 129 19.40 4.75 -17.76
CA GLY A 129 20.33 4.79 -18.87
C GLY A 129 21.25 3.56 -18.89
N PRO A 130 22.19 3.50 -19.86
CA PRO A 130 23.15 2.41 -19.98
C PRO A 130 23.89 2.11 -18.66
N GLY A 131 23.94 0.83 -18.28
CA GLY A 131 24.56 0.38 -17.03
C GLY A 131 23.72 0.64 -15.76
N SER A 132 22.39 0.65 -15.88
CA SER A 132 21.45 0.84 -14.75
C SER A 132 21.67 2.16 -13.99
N LYS A 133 22.11 3.19 -14.70
CA LYS A 133 22.40 4.53 -14.15
C LYS A 133 21.19 5.43 -14.29
N GLU A 134 20.96 6.27 -13.29
CA GLU A 134 19.98 7.35 -13.36
C GLU A 134 20.28 8.30 -14.53
N ARG A 135 19.24 8.78 -15.23
CA ARG A 135 19.40 9.82 -16.26
C ARG A 135 19.59 11.17 -15.59
N LYS A 136 20.38 12.06 -16.21
CA LYS A 136 20.55 13.45 -15.73
C LYS A 136 19.21 14.21 -15.73
N SER A 137 18.28 13.84 -16.61
CA SER A 137 16.92 14.43 -16.69
C SER A 137 16.17 14.39 -15.37
N VAL A 138 16.26 13.30 -14.61
CA VAL A 138 15.59 13.14 -13.30
C VAL A 138 15.99 14.25 -12.33
N LEU A 139 17.29 14.54 -12.26
CA LEU A 139 17.84 15.59 -11.40
C LEU A 139 17.55 16.99 -11.94
N VAL A 140 17.57 17.17 -13.27
CA VAL A 140 17.24 18.46 -13.89
C VAL A 140 15.77 18.81 -13.66
N ASN A 141 14.86 17.84 -13.78
CA ASN A 141 13.44 18.02 -13.51
C ASN A 141 13.19 18.40 -12.04
N LEU A 142 13.87 17.71 -11.13
CA LEU A 142 13.84 18.00 -9.69
C LEU A 142 14.37 19.42 -9.40
N ALA A 143 15.53 19.77 -9.95
CA ALA A 143 16.13 21.09 -9.75
C ALA A 143 15.29 22.23 -10.37
N THR A 144 14.66 21.98 -11.52
CA THR A 144 13.79 22.96 -12.21
C THR A 144 12.56 23.29 -11.36
N LYS A 145 12.08 22.34 -10.56
CA LYS A 145 10.99 22.58 -9.60
C LYS A 145 11.39 23.37 -8.35
N LEU A 146 12.68 23.53 -8.09
CA LEU A 146 13.23 24.31 -6.96
C LEU A 146 13.67 25.73 -7.38
N ASP A 147 13.11 26.25 -8.48
CA ASP A 147 13.20 27.64 -8.96
C ASP A 147 14.57 28.20 -9.40
N ALA A 148 15.67 27.42 -9.49
CA ALA A 148 16.92 27.88 -10.13
C ALA A 148 17.94 26.76 -10.49
N ALA A 149 17.62 25.88 -11.45
CA ALA A 149 18.51 24.76 -11.80
C ALA A 149 19.84 25.19 -12.46
N PRO A 150 21.02 24.79 -11.95
CA PRO A 150 22.28 24.90 -12.67
C PRO A 150 22.37 23.78 -13.73
N VAL A 151 21.65 23.92 -14.84
CA VAL A 151 21.49 22.86 -15.87
C VAL A 151 22.79 22.36 -16.49
N GLU A 152 23.83 23.19 -16.51
CA GLU A 152 25.17 22.85 -17.00
C GLU A 152 26.00 22.03 -16.01
N ALA A 153 25.56 21.89 -14.75
CA ALA A 153 26.28 21.15 -13.72
C ALA A 153 26.36 19.63 -14.00
N THR A 154 27.39 18.98 -13.48
CA THR A 154 27.49 17.51 -13.48
C THR A 154 26.40 16.89 -12.60
N LYS A 155 26.13 15.57 -12.72
CA LYS A 155 25.13 14.90 -11.87
C LYS A 155 25.44 15.01 -10.37
N ILE A 156 26.73 15.00 -10.02
CA ILE A 156 27.16 15.10 -8.62
C ILE A 156 26.94 16.51 -8.09
N GLU A 157 27.31 17.53 -8.86
CA GLU A 157 27.09 18.93 -8.51
C GLU A 157 25.59 19.25 -8.43
N LEU A 158 24.80 18.70 -9.36
CA LEU A 158 23.35 18.87 -9.36
C LEU A 158 22.71 18.16 -8.16
N GLY A 159 23.14 16.95 -7.82
CA GLY A 159 22.68 16.25 -6.61
C GLY A 159 23.03 17.01 -5.31
N ARG A 160 24.26 17.57 -5.23
CA ARG A 160 24.67 18.42 -4.11
C ARG A 160 23.80 19.66 -4.01
N TRP A 161 23.65 20.39 -5.11
CA TRP A 161 22.86 21.61 -5.15
C TRP A 161 21.40 21.36 -4.72
N ILE A 162 20.78 20.29 -5.21
CA ILE A 162 19.42 19.90 -4.82
C ILE A 162 19.36 19.62 -3.31
N ALA A 163 20.28 18.82 -2.76
CA ALA A 163 20.29 18.51 -1.33
C ALA A 163 20.44 19.79 -0.47
N GLU A 164 21.31 20.72 -0.88
CA GLU A 164 21.51 22.00 -0.20
C GLU A 164 20.26 22.90 -0.26
N GLN A 165 19.58 22.99 -1.41
CA GLN A 165 18.33 23.75 -1.54
C GLN A 165 17.20 23.17 -0.66
N LEU A 166 17.22 21.86 -0.45
CA LEU A 166 16.24 21.15 0.36
C LEU A 166 16.64 21.07 1.86
N GLY A 167 17.77 21.67 2.25
CA GLY A 167 18.23 21.72 3.64
C GLY A 167 18.86 20.43 4.18
N GLY A 168 19.33 19.53 3.30
CA GLY A 168 19.95 18.26 3.66
C GLY A 168 21.45 18.16 3.34
N GLU A 169 22.06 17.04 3.75
CA GLU A 169 23.50 16.79 3.57
C GLU A 169 23.81 16.07 2.24
N TRP A 170 25.01 16.32 1.68
CA TRP A 170 25.51 15.61 0.51
C TRP A 170 27.00 15.26 0.60
N ASP A 171 27.33 13.97 0.70
CA ASP A 171 28.72 13.49 0.87
C ASP A 171 29.14 12.40 -0.14
N ARG A 172 30.36 11.86 0.04
CA ARG A 172 30.98 10.85 -0.83
C ARG A 172 30.22 9.52 -0.94
N ARG A 173 29.29 9.21 -0.03
CA ARG A 173 28.45 8.01 -0.07
C ARG A 173 27.32 8.14 -1.09
N HIS A 174 26.99 9.36 -1.50
CA HIS A 174 25.89 9.64 -2.42
C HIS A 174 26.26 9.51 -3.91
N PHE A 175 27.54 9.34 -4.23
CA PHE A 175 28.00 9.19 -5.61
C PHE A 175 29.23 8.30 -5.71
N SER A 176 29.44 7.67 -6.86
CA SER A 176 30.66 6.91 -7.17
C SER A 176 31.61 7.71 -8.06
N SER A 177 32.86 7.25 -8.18
CA SER A 177 33.93 7.87 -8.99
C SER A 177 33.58 8.02 -10.48
N GLY A 178 32.55 7.33 -10.97
CA GLY A 178 32.07 7.36 -12.35
C GLY A 178 30.86 8.27 -12.61
N TYR A 179 30.73 9.39 -11.90
CA TYR A 179 29.63 10.38 -12.06
C TYR A 179 28.22 9.78 -11.94
N THR A 180 28.09 8.71 -11.15
CA THR A 180 26.82 7.99 -10.94
C THR A 180 26.36 8.23 -9.51
N ILE A 181 25.08 8.58 -9.33
CA ILE A 181 24.49 8.70 -7.99
C ILE A 181 24.21 7.29 -7.45
N THR A 182 24.59 7.05 -6.19
CA THR A 182 24.32 5.76 -5.53
C THR A 182 22.83 5.66 -5.19
N LEU A 183 22.34 4.44 -4.87
CA LEU A 183 20.97 4.31 -4.36
C LEU A 183 20.79 5.12 -3.07
N THR A 184 21.81 5.14 -2.20
CA THR A 184 21.85 6.00 -1.01
C THR A 184 21.68 7.47 -1.36
N GLY A 185 22.39 7.96 -2.38
CA GLY A 185 22.24 9.34 -2.86
C GLY A 185 20.85 9.62 -3.42
N LEU A 186 20.28 8.70 -4.21
CA LEU A 186 18.91 8.84 -4.74
C LEU A 186 17.86 8.82 -3.62
N ASN A 187 18.01 7.97 -2.62
CA ASN A 187 17.11 7.91 -1.48
C ASN A 187 17.22 9.14 -0.58
N ASN A 188 18.41 9.72 -0.45
CA ASN A 188 18.60 11.00 0.24
C ASN A 188 17.85 12.13 -0.49
N LEU A 189 18.00 12.26 -1.81
CA LEU A 189 17.25 13.26 -2.59
C LEU A 189 15.75 13.01 -2.54
N LEU A 190 15.31 11.76 -2.63
CA LEU A 190 13.90 11.38 -2.55
C LEU A 190 13.31 11.73 -1.18
N HIS A 191 14.03 11.47 -0.09
CA HIS A 191 13.62 11.84 1.26
C HIS A 191 13.41 13.35 1.39
N LEU A 192 14.45 14.11 1.06
CA LEU A 192 14.45 15.58 1.15
C LEU A 192 13.39 16.20 0.23
N ALA A 193 13.24 15.70 -1.00
CA ALA A 193 12.25 16.17 -1.95
C ALA A 193 10.83 15.82 -1.51
N THR A 194 10.62 14.65 -0.89
CA THR A 194 9.33 14.29 -0.29
C THR A 194 9.00 15.28 0.81
N GLN A 195 9.89 15.50 1.78
CA GLN A 195 9.66 16.47 2.86
C GLN A 195 9.36 17.89 2.34
N HIS A 196 10.04 18.32 1.28
CA HIS A 196 9.90 19.66 0.72
C HIS A 196 8.65 19.85 -0.14
N PHE A 197 8.37 18.96 -1.10
CA PHE A 197 7.18 19.07 -1.96
C PHE A 197 5.90 18.64 -1.27
N SER A 198 5.99 17.84 -0.21
CA SER A 198 4.81 17.50 0.60
C SER A 198 4.30 18.68 1.42
N GLY A 199 5.08 19.74 1.63
CA GLY A 199 4.66 20.90 2.44
C GLY A 199 4.06 20.50 3.81
N PRO A 200 3.37 21.39 4.52
CA PRO A 200 2.41 20.95 5.52
C PRO A 200 1.29 20.19 4.79
N HIS A 201 1.24 18.86 4.95
CA HIS A 201 0.07 18.09 4.54
C HIS A 201 -1.19 18.75 5.10
N PRO A 202 -2.32 18.80 4.35
CA PRO A 202 -3.61 19.04 4.95
C PRO A 202 -3.72 18.16 6.20
N SER A 203 -4.01 18.75 7.35
CA SER A 203 -4.20 17.96 8.57
C SER A 203 -5.31 16.94 8.31
N ALA A 204 -5.29 15.80 9.01
CA ALA A 204 -6.36 14.80 8.88
C ALA A 204 -7.76 15.46 9.04
N LEU A 205 -7.85 16.49 9.88
CA LEU A 205 -9.04 17.32 10.05
C LEU A 205 -9.48 18.07 8.78
N LEU A 206 -8.55 18.67 8.02
CA LEU A 206 -8.89 19.40 6.80
C LEU A 206 -9.42 18.45 5.71
N GLU A 207 -8.77 17.29 5.55
CA GLU A 207 -9.21 16.25 4.62
C GLU A 207 -10.57 15.66 5.05
N ALA A 208 -10.73 15.36 6.34
CA ALA A 208 -11.98 14.90 6.92
C ALA A 208 -13.14 15.88 6.68
N ASN A 209 -12.93 17.18 6.91
CA ASN A 209 -13.95 18.21 6.64
C ASN A 209 -14.40 18.21 5.17
N ALA A 210 -13.45 18.07 4.24
CA ALA A 210 -13.75 18.02 2.82
C ALA A 210 -14.55 16.76 2.44
N LEU A 211 -14.17 15.60 3.00
CA LEU A 211 -14.87 14.34 2.74
C LEU A 211 -16.28 14.34 3.34
N VAL A 212 -16.46 14.75 4.60
CA VAL A 212 -17.78 14.87 5.24
C VAL A 212 -18.71 15.79 4.44
N ALA A 213 -18.22 16.98 4.07
CA ALA A 213 -19.01 17.90 3.24
C ALA A 213 -19.29 17.33 1.83
N GLY A 214 -18.33 16.58 1.26
CA GLY A 214 -18.49 15.91 -0.02
C GLY A 214 -19.54 14.81 0.01
N ALA A 215 -19.59 14.01 1.09
CA ALA A 215 -20.62 13.00 1.28
C ALA A 215 -22.01 13.64 1.42
N ALA A 216 -22.12 14.71 2.22
CA ALA A 216 -23.36 15.48 2.35
C ALA A 216 -23.87 15.98 1.00
N GLU A 217 -22.99 16.56 0.18
CA GLU A 217 -23.33 17.02 -1.17
C GLU A 217 -23.75 15.87 -2.09
N ALA A 218 -23.04 14.73 -2.04
CA ALA A 218 -23.37 13.55 -2.83
C ALA A 218 -24.76 12.96 -2.51
N PHE A 219 -25.25 13.19 -1.28
CA PHE A 219 -26.56 12.74 -0.82
C PHE A 219 -27.71 13.69 -1.14
N LYS A 220 -27.44 14.92 -1.62
CA LYS A 220 -28.50 15.86 -2.01
C LYS A 220 -29.33 15.30 -3.17
N ARG A 221 -30.64 15.60 -3.15
CA ARG A 221 -31.60 15.15 -4.17
C ARG A 221 -32.40 16.35 -4.67
N GLY A 222 -31.92 16.97 -5.75
CA GLY A 222 -32.47 18.24 -6.23
C GLY A 222 -32.30 19.31 -5.14
N ASP A 223 -33.40 19.95 -4.75
CA ASP A 223 -33.43 20.97 -3.70
C ASP A 223 -33.57 20.41 -2.27
N VAL A 224 -33.64 19.07 -2.12
CA VAL A 224 -33.76 18.42 -0.82
C VAL A 224 -32.38 18.10 -0.27
N GLU A 225 -32.05 18.66 0.89
CA GLU A 225 -30.82 18.38 1.61
C GLU A 225 -30.79 16.93 2.15
N TRP A 226 -29.60 16.45 2.47
CA TRP A 226 -29.34 15.06 2.82
C TRP A 226 -30.04 14.60 4.12
N ASP A 227 -30.34 15.52 5.04
CA ASP A 227 -30.95 15.30 6.36
C ASP A 227 -32.48 15.57 6.37
N GLN A 228 -33.00 16.25 5.36
CA GLN A 228 -34.38 16.75 5.36
C GLN A 228 -35.44 15.69 5.05
N ALA A 229 -35.07 14.61 4.37
CA ALA A 229 -36.02 13.56 3.98
C ALA A 229 -35.40 12.16 4.04
N PRO A 230 -36.18 11.14 4.47
CA PRO A 230 -35.74 9.76 4.42
C PRO A 230 -35.38 9.31 3.00
N PHE A 231 -34.33 8.51 2.89
CA PHE A 231 -33.99 7.74 1.71
C PHE A 231 -34.92 6.53 1.63
N ASP A 232 -35.87 6.57 0.70
CA ASP A 232 -36.76 5.44 0.41
C ASP A 232 -35.99 4.30 -0.29
N GLY A 233 -36.12 3.09 0.24
CA GLY A 233 -35.40 1.93 -0.25
C GLY A 233 -35.80 1.50 -1.65
N ARG A 234 -37.05 1.71 -2.09
CA ARG A 234 -37.45 1.38 -3.47
C ARG A 234 -36.76 2.34 -4.43
N THR A 235 -36.86 3.64 -4.17
CA THR A 235 -36.21 4.66 -5.00
C THR A 235 -34.70 4.45 -5.10
N CYS A 236 -34.02 4.23 -3.97
CA CYS A 236 -32.55 4.07 -3.94
C CYS A 236 -32.11 2.79 -4.67
N VAL A 237 -32.81 1.67 -4.46
CA VAL A 237 -32.52 0.42 -5.17
C VAL A 237 -32.80 0.59 -6.67
N GLU A 238 -33.90 1.22 -7.06
CA GLU A 238 -34.21 1.47 -8.46
C GLU A 238 -33.15 2.31 -9.16
N GLU A 239 -32.62 3.35 -8.50
CA GLU A 239 -31.51 4.15 -9.01
C GLU A 239 -30.26 3.30 -9.24
N MET A 240 -29.88 2.46 -8.27
CA MET A 240 -28.75 1.52 -8.44
C MET A 240 -28.99 0.50 -9.56
N PHE A 241 -30.23 0.06 -9.76
CA PHE A 241 -30.58 -0.83 -10.88
C PHE A 241 -30.50 -0.13 -12.22
N ALA A 242 -31.00 1.10 -12.32
CA ALA A 242 -30.93 1.91 -13.55
C ALA A 242 -29.48 2.21 -13.94
N ALA A 243 -28.59 2.37 -12.97
CA ALA A 243 -27.15 2.56 -13.18
C ALA A 243 -26.36 1.25 -13.34
N GLU A 244 -27.04 0.09 -13.36
CA GLU A 244 -26.42 -1.25 -13.44
C GLU A 244 -25.35 -1.52 -12.36
N TYR A 245 -25.44 -0.86 -11.21
CA TYR A 245 -24.42 -0.92 -10.16
C TYR A 245 -24.20 -2.35 -9.67
N ARG A 246 -22.93 -2.72 -9.43
CA ARG A 246 -22.52 -4.12 -9.15
C ARG A 246 -23.21 -4.72 -7.92
N ASN A 247 -23.45 -3.90 -6.89
CA ASN A 247 -24.01 -4.35 -5.61
C ASN A 247 -25.50 -4.06 -5.43
N ARG A 248 -26.22 -3.69 -6.51
CA ARG A 248 -27.67 -3.41 -6.50
C ARG A 248 -28.55 -4.53 -5.93
N ASN A 249 -28.03 -5.77 -5.89
CA ASN A 249 -28.75 -6.96 -5.44
C ASN A 249 -28.61 -7.26 -3.93
N GLN A 250 -27.90 -6.43 -3.18
CA GLN A 250 -27.58 -6.67 -1.77
C GLN A 250 -28.69 -6.18 -0.84
N THR A 251 -28.90 -6.85 0.29
CA THR A 251 -29.97 -6.51 1.25
C THR A 251 -29.59 -5.39 2.21
N GLU A 252 -28.30 -5.17 2.48
CA GLU A 252 -27.83 -3.97 3.19
C GLU A 252 -27.73 -2.80 2.20
N TRP A 253 -28.83 -2.54 1.49
CA TRP A 253 -28.86 -1.69 0.29
C TRP A 253 -28.38 -0.27 0.55
N PHE A 254 -28.60 0.29 1.74
CA PHE A 254 -28.23 1.67 2.03
C PHE A 254 -26.71 1.87 2.15
N ALA A 255 -25.97 0.87 2.65
CA ALA A 255 -24.50 0.91 2.64
C ALA A 255 -23.96 0.98 1.19
N TRP A 256 -24.51 0.13 0.32
CA TRP A 256 -24.15 0.13 -1.10
C TRP A 256 -24.63 1.37 -1.84
N TYR A 257 -25.77 1.93 -1.45
CA TYR A 257 -26.27 3.19 -2.01
C TYR A 257 -25.37 4.36 -1.59
N ALA A 258 -24.87 4.38 -0.34
CA ALA A 258 -23.89 5.35 0.11
C ALA A 258 -22.62 5.29 -0.74
N GLU A 259 -22.05 4.10 -0.96
CA GLU A 259 -20.90 3.93 -1.87
C GLU A 259 -21.21 4.41 -3.30
N PHE A 260 -22.38 4.04 -3.83
CA PHE A 260 -22.84 4.41 -5.17
C PHE A 260 -22.94 5.92 -5.37
N LYS A 261 -23.34 6.69 -4.34
CA LYS A 261 -23.44 8.16 -4.40
C LYS A 261 -22.10 8.83 -4.12
N VAL A 262 -21.43 8.42 -3.05
CA VAL A 262 -20.28 9.15 -2.47
C VAL A 262 -18.99 8.89 -3.25
N LEU A 263 -18.69 7.65 -3.62
CA LEU A 263 -17.38 7.33 -4.23
C LEU A 263 -17.18 7.98 -5.61
N PRO A 264 -18.17 7.99 -6.52
CA PRO A 264 -18.03 8.73 -7.77
C PRO A 264 -17.85 10.24 -7.55
N TYR A 265 -18.52 10.81 -6.54
CA TYR A 265 -18.37 12.21 -6.18
C TYR A 265 -16.95 12.51 -5.69
N TYR A 266 -16.42 11.69 -4.78
CA TYR A 266 -15.05 11.82 -4.30
C TYR A 266 -14.03 11.71 -5.44
N ALA A 267 -14.16 10.70 -6.30
CA ALA A 267 -13.28 10.53 -7.45
C ALA A 267 -13.33 11.75 -8.40
N ALA A 268 -14.53 12.27 -8.67
CA ALA A 268 -14.70 13.42 -9.55
C ALA A 268 -14.12 14.71 -8.95
N LYS A 269 -14.37 14.98 -7.66
CA LYS A 269 -14.04 16.25 -6.99
C LYS A 269 -12.63 16.28 -6.41
N PHE A 270 -12.19 15.19 -5.78
CA PHE A 270 -10.96 15.11 -5.00
C PHE A 270 -9.86 14.26 -5.66
N LYS A 271 -10.16 13.58 -6.77
CA LYS A 271 -9.19 12.84 -7.62
C LYS A 271 -8.51 11.62 -6.97
N GLY A 272 -9.02 11.13 -5.83
CA GLY A 272 -8.63 9.85 -5.25
C GLY A 272 -9.47 8.66 -5.75
N GLY A 273 -9.26 7.49 -5.17
CA GLY A 273 -9.96 6.26 -5.54
C GLY A 273 -9.66 5.11 -4.58
N PRO A 274 -10.26 3.93 -4.76
CA PRO A 274 -10.07 2.80 -3.84
C PRO A 274 -8.62 2.32 -3.82
N VAL A 275 -8.18 1.83 -2.67
CA VAL A 275 -6.84 1.24 -2.48
C VAL A 275 -6.95 -0.07 -1.73
N THR A 276 -6.16 -1.07 -2.13
CA THR A 276 -6.10 -2.34 -1.41
C THR A 276 -4.91 -2.35 -0.48
N ILE A 277 -5.18 -2.43 0.82
CA ILE A 277 -4.17 -2.57 1.88
C ILE A 277 -4.43 -3.90 2.57
N GLY A 278 -3.42 -4.78 2.58
CA GLY A 278 -3.57 -6.12 3.11
C GLY A 278 -4.59 -6.95 2.34
N ASN A 279 -5.71 -7.29 2.98
CA ASN A 279 -6.80 -8.09 2.38
C ASN A 279 -8.07 -7.28 2.12
N THR A 280 -8.07 -5.97 2.37
CA THR A 280 -9.24 -5.10 2.23
C THR A 280 -9.00 -4.03 1.18
N GLU A 281 -9.99 -3.85 0.30
CA GLU A 281 -10.17 -2.66 -0.52
C GLU A 281 -10.83 -1.59 0.35
N PHE A 282 -10.09 -0.52 0.67
CA PHE A 282 -10.61 0.68 1.30
C PHE A 282 -11.24 1.57 0.23
N ASP A 283 -12.36 2.20 0.59
CA ASP A 283 -13.18 2.91 -0.39
C ASP A 283 -12.51 4.11 -1.04
N TYR A 284 -11.61 4.81 -0.33
CA TYR A 284 -11.02 6.04 -0.81
C TYR A 284 -9.60 6.30 -0.27
N GLN A 285 -8.64 6.44 -1.18
CA GLN A 285 -7.30 6.95 -0.94
C GLN A 285 -7.21 8.39 -1.43
N GLY A 286 -7.06 9.33 -0.50
CA GLY A 286 -6.67 10.71 -0.75
C GLY A 286 -5.21 10.92 -0.40
N THR A 287 -4.95 11.93 0.43
CA THR A 287 -3.65 12.01 1.14
C THR A 287 -3.57 10.91 2.19
N ARG A 288 -4.72 10.51 2.76
CA ARG A 288 -4.85 9.41 3.72
C ARG A 288 -5.81 8.33 3.24
N THR A 289 -5.73 7.17 3.87
CA THR A 289 -6.66 6.06 3.67
C THR A 289 -7.96 6.34 4.40
N TRP A 290 -9.08 6.30 3.68
CA TRP A 290 -10.43 6.48 4.21
C TRP A 290 -11.35 5.35 3.76
N ASP A 291 -12.29 5.02 4.64
CA ASP A 291 -13.29 4.00 4.40
C ASP A 291 -14.68 4.52 4.74
N LEU A 292 -15.67 4.23 3.90
CA LEU A 292 -17.04 4.68 4.08
C LEU A 292 -17.83 3.62 4.86
N LYS A 293 -18.48 4.03 5.93
CA LYS A 293 -19.34 3.18 6.74
C LYS A 293 -20.73 3.78 6.86
N VAL A 294 -21.72 2.90 6.88
CA VAL A 294 -23.09 3.24 7.28
C VAL A 294 -23.36 2.61 8.62
N HIS A 295 -23.67 3.45 9.60
CA HIS A 295 -24.13 3.03 10.91
C HIS A 295 -25.66 3.24 10.97
N SER A 296 -26.39 2.20 11.36
CA SER A 296 -27.84 2.29 11.60
C SER A 296 -28.10 2.15 13.08
N PHE A 297 -28.51 3.25 13.72
CA PHE A 297 -28.92 3.22 15.10
C PHE A 297 -30.21 2.41 15.22
N ASP A 298 -30.09 1.21 15.77
CA ASP A 298 -31.22 0.49 16.35
C ASP A 298 -30.92 0.35 17.84
N SER A 299 -31.88 0.74 18.68
CA SER A 299 -31.83 0.85 20.16
C SER A 299 -31.14 -0.27 20.97
N LYS A 300 -30.68 -1.35 20.34
CA LYS A 300 -30.03 -2.50 20.97
C LYS A 300 -28.50 -2.42 20.98
N ALA A 301 -27.87 -1.76 20.00
CA ALA A 301 -26.41 -1.61 19.96
C ALA A 301 -25.98 -0.45 19.07
N ASP A 302 -25.30 0.54 19.65
CA ASP A 302 -24.75 1.71 18.96
C ASP A 302 -23.34 1.41 18.45
N ARG A 303 -23.24 0.46 17.50
CA ARG A 303 -21.97 -0.07 17.02
C ARG A 303 -21.96 -0.30 15.52
N THR A 304 -20.81 -0.07 14.91
CA THR A 304 -20.59 -0.32 13.48
C THR A 304 -19.39 -1.22 13.23
N PRO A 305 -19.54 -2.33 12.50
CA PRO A 305 -18.41 -3.11 12.03
C PRO A 305 -17.50 -2.28 11.12
N LEU A 306 -16.20 -2.36 11.35
CA LEU A 306 -15.16 -1.80 10.50
C LEU A 306 -14.61 -2.88 9.54
N ASN A 307 -13.40 -2.67 9.02
CA ASN A 307 -12.69 -3.62 8.17
C ASN A 307 -11.92 -4.69 8.99
N ASP A 308 -11.24 -5.61 8.29
CA ASP A 308 -10.47 -6.66 8.97
C ASP A 308 -9.28 -6.07 9.73
N GLN A 309 -8.96 -6.65 10.89
CA GLN A 309 -7.98 -6.07 11.82
C GLN A 309 -6.63 -5.87 11.16
N TYR A 310 -6.13 -6.90 10.49
CA TYR A 310 -4.83 -6.88 9.83
C TYR A 310 -4.70 -5.72 8.84
N SER A 311 -5.72 -5.50 8.00
CA SER A 311 -5.67 -4.42 7.01
C SER A 311 -5.81 -3.03 7.65
N ILE A 312 -6.58 -2.89 8.73
CA ILE A 312 -6.68 -1.64 9.50
C ILE A 312 -5.34 -1.32 10.18
N ASP A 313 -4.74 -2.30 10.86
CA ASP A 313 -3.46 -2.12 11.55
C ASP A 313 -2.33 -1.78 10.55
N LEU A 314 -2.36 -2.40 9.37
CA LEU A 314 -1.42 -2.09 8.29
C LEU A 314 -1.63 -0.67 7.73
N ALA A 315 -2.88 -0.25 7.52
CA ALA A 315 -3.19 1.11 7.08
C ALA A 315 -2.78 2.15 8.13
N ALA A 316 -3.00 1.86 9.42
CA ALA A 316 -2.57 2.73 10.50
C ALA A 316 -1.04 2.88 10.55
N THR A 317 -0.30 1.80 10.31
CA THR A 317 1.16 1.82 10.22
C THR A 317 1.66 2.65 9.02
N ASP A 318 0.92 2.68 7.91
CA ASP A 318 1.29 3.31 6.63
C ASP A 318 0.75 4.75 6.48
N GLY A 319 0.59 5.47 7.60
CA GLY A 319 0.15 6.87 7.60
C GLY A 319 -1.29 7.09 8.06
N GLY A 320 -1.80 6.22 8.93
CA GLY A 320 -3.09 6.35 9.59
C GLY A 320 -4.28 5.88 8.75
N VAL A 321 -5.41 5.67 9.43
CA VAL A 321 -6.64 5.15 8.82
C VAL A 321 -7.86 5.93 9.31
N GLY A 322 -8.69 6.34 8.35
CA GLY A 322 -9.89 7.12 8.59
C GLY A 322 -11.18 6.39 8.23
N PHE A 323 -12.26 6.75 8.91
CA PHE A 323 -13.61 6.24 8.67
C PHE A 323 -14.58 7.41 8.53
N ILE A 324 -15.24 7.51 7.38
CA ILE A 324 -16.40 8.39 7.20
C ILE A 324 -17.64 7.57 7.53
N VAL A 325 -18.32 7.90 8.62
CA VAL A 325 -19.48 7.17 9.11
C VAL A 325 -20.75 7.99 8.87
N VAL A 326 -21.62 7.47 8.03
CA VAL A 326 -22.97 7.99 7.79
C VAL A 326 -23.91 7.36 8.81
N ASN A 327 -24.31 8.12 9.81
CA ASN A 327 -25.23 7.67 10.86
C ASN A 327 -26.67 7.80 10.38
N THR A 328 -27.47 6.77 10.65
CA THR A 328 -28.87 6.71 10.18
C THR A 328 -29.81 6.15 11.23
N VAL A 329 -31.07 6.55 11.15
CA VAL A 329 -32.20 5.86 11.80
C VAL A 329 -32.99 5.11 10.74
N PRO A 330 -33.10 3.77 10.84
CA PRO A 330 -33.85 2.96 9.87
C PRO A 330 -35.35 2.95 10.17
N ASP A 331 -36.16 2.91 9.10
CA ASP A 331 -37.60 2.61 9.16
C ASP A 331 -37.85 1.15 8.72
N PHE A 332 -38.78 0.48 9.39
CA PHE A 332 -39.21 -0.89 9.09
C PHE A 332 -40.70 -0.97 8.75
N THR A 333 -41.39 0.15 8.61
CA THR A 333 -42.80 0.21 8.26
C THR A 333 -43.02 -0.37 6.87
N GLY A 334 -43.88 -1.39 6.75
CA GLY A 334 -44.12 -2.08 5.48
C GLY A 334 -42.99 -3.04 5.04
N GLU A 335 -42.12 -3.47 5.96
CA GLU A 335 -40.96 -4.31 5.64
C GLU A 335 -41.28 -5.60 4.88
N ALA A 336 -42.39 -6.27 5.20
CA ALA A 336 -42.78 -7.50 4.49
C ALA A 336 -43.07 -7.25 3.01
N ASP A 337 -43.66 -6.10 2.68
CA ASP A 337 -44.00 -5.71 1.32
C ASP A 337 -42.75 -5.27 0.57
N PHE A 338 -41.88 -4.53 1.25
CA PHE A 338 -40.57 -4.15 0.72
C PHE A 338 -39.69 -5.38 0.43
N TYR A 339 -39.65 -6.35 1.34
CA TYR A 339 -38.92 -7.61 1.14
C TYR A 339 -39.41 -8.37 -0.10
N ARG A 340 -40.74 -8.53 -0.25
CA ARG A 340 -41.33 -9.22 -1.42
C ARG A 340 -40.97 -8.52 -2.72
N TRP A 341 -41.14 -7.21 -2.76
CA TRP A 341 -40.76 -6.38 -3.90
C TRP A 341 -39.26 -6.50 -4.23
N HIS A 342 -38.39 -6.44 -3.22
CA HIS A 342 -36.93 -6.53 -3.43
C HIS A 342 -36.50 -7.91 -3.93
N MET A 343 -37.16 -8.99 -3.51
CA MET A 343 -36.91 -10.33 -4.04
C MET A 343 -37.32 -10.44 -5.51
N GLU A 344 -38.49 -9.95 -5.86
CA GLU A 344 -38.99 -9.91 -7.24
C GLU A 344 -38.04 -9.09 -8.14
N LYS A 345 -37.60 -7.91 -7.69
CA LYS A 345 -36.63 -7.05 -8.42
C LYS A 345 -35.32 -7.77 -8.76
N ARG A 346 -34.92 -8.73 -7.93
CA ARG A 346 -33.70 -9.55 -8.10
C ARG A 346 -33.94 -10.83 -8.91
N GLY A 347 -35.16 -11.03 -9.42
CA GLY A 347 -35.56 -12.26 -10.10
C GLY A 347 -35.61 -13.47 -9.17
N LYS A 348 -35.98 -13.28 -7.90
CA LYS A 348 -36.05 -14.35 -6.89
C LYS A 348 -37.45 -14.44 -6.30
N ASP A 349 -37.88 -15.65 -6.00
CA ASP A 349 -39.13 -15.88 -5.28
C ASP A 349 -39.00 -15.46 -3.82
N ALA A 350 -40.01 -14.75 -3.31
CA ALA A 350 -40.10 -14.45 -1.89
C ALA A 350 -40.36 -15.75 -1.10
N THR A 351 -39.52 -16.02 -0.11
CA THR A 351 -39.67 -17.22 0.74
C THR A 351 -40.25 -16.84 2.11
N ASN A 352 -40.94 -17.79 2.73
CA ASN A 352 -41.39 -17.63 4.11
C ASN A 352 -40.18 -17.51 5.04
N ARG A 353 -40.02 -16.33 5.63
CA ARG A 353 -38.88 -16.01 6.49
C ARG A 353 -39.08 -16.61 7.86
N LYS A 354 -38.01 -17.16 8.45
CA LYS A 354 -38.02 -17.63 9.84
C LYS A 354 -38.36 -16.45 10.78
N PRO A 355 -39.03 -16.68 11.91
CA PRO A 355 -39.42 -15.61 12.85
C PRO A 355 -38.27 -14.69 13.29
N ASN A 356 -37.04 -15.23 13.36
CA ASN A 356 -35.85 -14.49 13.78
C ASN A 356 -35.00 -13.96 12.61
N SER A 357 -35.56 -13.89 11.41
CA SER A 357 -34.84 -13.34 10.25
C SER A 357 -34.64 -11.83 10.41
N ARG A 358 -33.44 -11.33 10.11
CA ARG A 358 -33.11 -9.89 10.20
C ARG A 358 -34.02 -9.05 9.31
N LYS A 359 -34.88 -8.21 9.88
CA LYS A 359 -35.74 -7.31 9.11
C LYS A 359 -34.95 -6.45 8.13
N LEU A 360 -35.51 -6.26 6.94
CA LEU A 360 -34.97 -5.40 5.90
C LEU A 360 -35.36 -3.95 6.20
N LYS A 361 -34.40 -3.04 6.21
CA LYS A 361 -34.66 -1.61 6.43
C LYS A 361 -35.37 -1.07 5.20
N VAL A 362 -36.51 -0.43 5.36
CA VAL A 362 -37.35 0.09 4.27
C VAL A 362 -36.88 1.48 3.84
N ALA A 363 -36.51 2.31 4.81
CA ALA A 363 -35.94 3.63 4.56
C ALA A 363 -34.85 3.96 5.58
N HIS A 364 -34.03 4.96 5.28
CA HIS A 364 -33.02 5.50 6.19
C HIS A 364 -33.15 7.01 6.28
N THR A 365 -33.18 7.56 7.49
CA THR A 365 -32.97 9.00 7.71
C THR A 365 -31.53 9.19 8.15
N ILE A 366 -30.74 9.96 7.40
CA ILE A 366 -29.37 10.29 7.83
C ILE A 366 -29.47 11.31 8.96
N THR A 367 -28.76 11.07 10.05
CA THR A 367 -28.78 11.92 11.26
C THR A 367 -27.45 12.59 11.54
N SER A 368 -26.36 12.11 10.97
CA SER A 368 -25.08 12.81 10.96
C SER A 368 -24.12 12.14 9.98
N ILE A 369 -23.10 12.88 9.55
CA ILE A 369 -21.93 12.35 8.83
C ILE A 369 -20.70 12.71 9.64
N GLU A 370 -20.00 11.70 10.13
CA GLU A 370 -18.91 11.84 11.10
C GLU A 370 -17.61 11.27 10.53
N ALA A 371 -16.48 11.90 10.83
CA ALA A 371 -15.17 11.41 10.44
C ALA A 371 -14.34 11.05 11.66
N TYR A 372 -13.85 9.82 11.69
CA TYR A 372 -12.95 9.29 12.70
C TYR A 372 -11.59 9.02 12.07
N TYR A 373 -10.52 9.21 12.82
CA TYR A 373 -9.17 8.95 12.33
C TYR A 373 -8.27 8.41 13.44
N PHE A 374 -7.44 7.45 13.06
CA PHE A 374 -6.42 6.86 13.91
C PHE A 374 -5.07 7.06 13.23
N ASP A 375 -4.22 7.89 13.85
CA ASP A 375 -2.93 8.28 13.29
C ASP A 375 -1.96 7.10 13.13
N ASP A 376 -2.03 6.12 14.04
CA ASP A 376 -1.14 4.98 14.12
C ASP A 376 -1.79 3.80 14.89
N THR A 377 -1.05 2.70 15.03
CA THR A 377 -1.49 1.51 15.77
C THR A 377 -1.67 1.79 17.27
N GLU A 378 -0.88 2.70 17.87
CA GLU A 378 -1.06 3.07 19.28
C GLU A 378 -2.39 3.80 19.50
N ALA A 379 -2.84 4.62 18.54
CA ALA A 379 -4.15 5.27 18.59
C ALA A 379 -5.28 4.24 18.57
N ILE A 380 -5.13 3.16 17.80
CA ILE A 380 -6.08 2.04 17.79
C ILE A 380 -6.06 1.32 19.15
N GLU A 381 -4.89 1.01 19.69
CA GLU A 381 -4.74 0.36 21.00
C GLU A 381 -5.38 1.19 22.12
N ARG A 382 -5.12 2.51 22.17
CA ARG A 382 -5.78 3.43 23.10
C ARG A 382 -7.30 3.40 22.96
N ALA A 383 -7.81 3.39 21.73
CA ALA A 383 -9.24 3.29 21.48
C ALA A 383 -9.84 1.94 21.92
N ILE A 384 -9.07 0.85 21.86
CA ILE A 384 -9.44 -0.46 22.42
C ILE A 384 -9.50 -0.40 23.95
N GLU A 385 -8.51 0.20 24.61
CA GLU A 385 -8.46 0.37 26.06
C GLU A 385 -9.64 1.20 26.58
N GLN A 386 -10.00 2.26 25.85
CA GLN A 386 -11.19 3.09 26.12
C GLN A 386 -12.50 2.37 25.75
N GLY A 387 -12.41 1.25 25.04
CA GLY A 387 -13.52 0.43 24.57
C GLY A 387 -14.35 1.07 23.45
N ALA A 388 -13.79 2.08 22.78
CA ALA A 388 -14.31 2.65 21.53
C ALA A 388 -14.11 1.69 20.34
N ILE A 389 -13.06 0.88 20.34
CA ILE A 389 -12.83 -0.20 19.37
C ILE A 389 -12.86 -1.57 20.06
N LYS A 390 -13.45 -2.56 19.41
CA LYS A 390 -13.54 -3.96 19.89
C LYS A 390 -13.22 -4.94 18.78
N VAL A 391 -12.71 -6.11 19.17
CA VAL A 391 -12.56 -7.25 18.25
C VAL A 391 -13.93 -7.86 17.95
N PHE A 392 -14.31 -7.87 16.67
CA PHE A 392 -15.54 -8.45 16.17
C PHE A 392 -15.29 -9.79 15.46
N ASN A 393 -15.71 -10.87 16.10
CA ASN A 393 -15.62 -12.23 15.58
C ASN A 393 -16.80 -12.54 14.65
N GLN A 394 -16.58 -12.54 13.34
CA GLN A 394 -17.61 -12.64 12.29
C GLN A 394 -18.23 -14.06 12.10
N GLY A 395 -17.95 -15.01 12.98
CA GLY A 395 -18.38 -16.40 12.83
C GLY A 395 -17.55 -17.19 11.80
N ARG A 396 -18.21 -18.04 11.01
CA ARG A 396 -17.56 -18.99 10.08
C ARG A 396 -17.91 -18.70 8.61
N GLN A 397 -17.02 -19.08 7.72
CA GLN A 397 -17.23 -19.11 6.27
C GLN A 397 -18.20 -20.24 5.87
N GLN A 398 -18.62 -20.27 4.60
CA GLN A 398 -19.47 -21.35 4.06
C GLN A 398 -18.77 -22.72 4.11
N ASP A 399 -17.44 -22.75 4.04
CA ASP A 399 -16.62 -23.95 4.18
C ASP A 399 -16.39 -24.37 5.65
N GLY A 400 -16.94 -23.62 6.61
CA GLY A 400 -16.82 -23.88 8.05
C GLY A 400 -15.55 -23.32 8.71
N SER A 401 -14.61 -22.76 7.96
CA SER A 401 -13.42 -22.11 8.52
C SER A 401 -13.79 -20.83 9.29
N PRO A 402 -13.07 -20.47 10.39
CA PRO A 402 -13.29 -19.20 11.07
C PRO A 402 -13.03 -18.02 10.13
N ARG A 403 -13.91 -17.03 10.12
CA ARG A 403 -13.65 -15.76 9.44
C ARG A 403 -12.60 -14.98 10.21
N LYS A 404 -11.70 -14.32 9.48
CA LYS A 404 -10.76 -13.38 10.08
C LYS A 404 -11.53 -12.30 10.87
N PRO A 405 -11.04 -11.91 12.05
CA PRO A 405 -11.71 -10.91 12.88
C PRO A 405 -11.71 -9.54 12.19
N LYS A 406 -12.69 -8.73 12.53
CA LYS A 406 -12.77 -7.31 12.20
C LYS A 406 -12.65 -6.48 13.46
N TYR A 407 -12.43 -5.18 13.30
CA TYR A 407 -12.80 -4.25 14.35
C TYR A 407 -14.28 -3.90 14.28
N GLU A 408 -14.85 -3.53 15.41
CA GLU A 408 -16.16 -2.88 15.54
C GLU A 408 -15.97 -1.63 16.39
N MET A 409 -16.59 -0.53 15.98
CA MET A 409 -16.53 0.75 16.68
C MET A 409 -17.81 0.99 17.46
N ASP A 410 -17.67 1.37 18.73
CA ASP A 410 -18.74 1.78 19.63
C ASP A 410 -18.94 3.29 19.49
N MET A 411 -20.03 3.70 18.86
CA MET A 411 -20.17 5.07 18.34
C MET A 411 -20.23 6.10 19.46
N ALA A 412 -20.97 5.83 20.54
CA ALA A 412 -21.01 6.69 21.73
C ALA A 412 -19.60 6.91 22.32
N ARG A 413 -18.85 5.83 22.56
CA ARG A 413 -17.49 5.92 23.12
C ARG A 413 -16.50 6.58 22.16
N ALA A 414 -16.62 6.32 20.87
CA ALA A 414 -15.75 6.94 19.86
C ALA A 414 -15.96 8.46 19.78
N ARG A 415 -17.19 8.95 19.98
CA ARG A 415 -17.48 10.40 20.11
C ARG A 415 -16.89 10.99 21.39
N GLU A 416 -16.94 10.26 22.51
CA GLU A 416 -16.44 10.72 23.81
C GLU A 416 -14.90 10.76 23.91
N HIS A 417 -14.21 9.80 23.30
CA HIS A 417 -12.78 9.54 23.55
C HIS A 417 -11.81 10.02 22.45
N GLY A 418 -12.18 11.06 21.69
CA GLY A 418 -11.23 11.87 20.92
C GLY A 418 -10.78 11.29 19.57
N SER A 419 -11.36 10.18 19.10
CA SER A 419 -11.13 9.67 17.75
C SER A 419 -11.94 10.39 16.68
N LEU A 420 -12.99 11.14 17.08
CA LEU A 420 -13.81 11.96 16.20
C LEU A 420 -13.04 13.23 15.81
N LEU A 421 -12.78 13.41 14.51
CA LEU A 421 -12.15 14.62 14.00
C LEU A 421 -13.16 15.73 13.70
N THR A 422 -14.27 15.37 13.04
CA THR A 422 -15.30 16.34 12.63
C THR A 422 -16.63 15.63 12.42
N ALA A 423 -17.71 16.40 12.51
CA ALA A 423 -19.06 15.93 12.32
C ALA A 423 -19.90 17.00 11.62
N LEU A 424 -20.75 16.55 10.70
CA LEU A 424 -21.88 17.30 10.20
C LEU A 424 -23.14 16.69 10.83
N PRO A 425 -23.74 17.36 11.84
CA PRO A 425 -24.92 16.86 12.54
C PRO A 425 -26.18 16.97 11.69
#